data_AF-A0A0R0AD52-F1
#
_entry.id   AF-A0A0R0AD52-F1
#
_cell.length_a   1.000
_cell.length_b   1.000
_cell.length_c   1.000
_cell.angle_alpha   90.00
_cell.angle_beta   90.00
_cell.angle_gamma   90.00
#
_symmetry.space_group_name_H-M   'P 1'
#
loop_
_entity.id
_entity.type
_entity.pdbx_description
1 polymer ?
#
loop_
_entity_poly.entity_id
_entity_poly.type
_entity_poly.pdbx_seq_one_letter_code
_entity_poly.pdbx_strand_id
1 'polypeptide(L)'
;MNAFLAGERCCMWAWEGVRTRELMSYRAAMSAYVDICNLHNQICHAYFVKLQPYCFVRDAVSSYAAESSLVANKVFEQIGLLAEVGVLQFQRALGADDPAAVNNAGVVADAVVALIQNNPSSGSPRFDGHAIEISLALFLLLSTGKEGAAKAWLSEIGHRLVYSFRRSKGFPIASDSLDDLVEFDAGQLDEAKVQKLRHLSTLVPTVLYWCAIFGHKELYHLLQSLQSDVFEDVCLQLWYPDEETDASLYRGPAQRESGTTEAPIVFPATITELVQANRDLLAQNTVPDLSFASAVRHGFFGLVLMACRHFRTPFPPQFWTAFLLRGQDAGATAEQAASEEKRVGSG
;
A
#
# COMPACT_ATOMS: atom_id res chain seq x y z
N MET A 1 14.36 15.42 -3.02
CA MET A 1 14.03 14.17 -3.70
C MET A 1 15.28 13.38 -4.08
N ASN A 2 16.21 13.93 -4.87
CA ASN A 2 17.36 13.17 -5.39
C ASN A 2 18.20 12.44 -4.32
N ALA A 3 18.50 13.10 -3.18
CA ALA A 3 19.22 12.45 -2.08
C ALA A 3 18.41 11.30 -1.42
N PHE A 4 17.09 11.42 -1.37
CA PHE A 4 16.20 10.39 -0.82
C PHE A 4 16.28 9.13 -1.69
N LEU A 5 16.00 9.27 -2.99
CA LEU A 5 16.02 8.15 -3.96
C LEU A 5 17.41 7.51 -4.06
N ALA A 6 18.48 8.32 -4.00
CA ALA A 6 19.84 7.79 -3.96
C ALA A 6 20.09 6.97 -2.70
N GLY A 7 19.62 7.44 -1.54
CA GLY A 7 19.73 6.72 -0.27
C GLY A 7 18.99 5.37 -0.29
N GLU A 8 17.78 5.32 -0.84
CA GLU A 8 17.04 4.06 -1.02
C GLU A 8 17.81 3.07 -1.89
N ARG A 9 18.32 3.55 -3.04
CA ARG A 9 19.11 2.73 -3.95
C ARG A 9 20.37 2.21 -3.28
N CYS A 10 21.03 3.02 -2.45
CA CYS A 10 22.17 2.58 -1.64
C CYS A 10 21.78 1.48 -0.64
N CYS A 11 20.66 1.62 0.09
CA CYS A 11 20.17 0.56 0.99
C CYS A 11 19.90 -0.74 0.23
N MET A 12 19.18 -0.67 -0.88
CA MET A 12 18.85 -1.84 -1.69
C MET A 12 20.10 -2.51 -2.29
N TRP A 13 21.05 -1.74 -2.82
CA TRP A 13 22.30 -2.28 -3.37
C TRP A 13 23.24 -2.84 -2.30
N ALA A 14 23.27 -2.24 -1.12
CA ALA A 14 24.04 -2.77 -0.01
C ALA A 14 23.47 -4.12 0.45
N TRP A 15 22.13 -4.21 0.61
CA TRP A 15 21.47 -5.47 0.92
C TRP A 15 21.71 -6.54 -0.16
N GLU A 16 21.57 -6.14 -1.42
CA GLU A 16 21.87 -6.97 -2.57
C GLU A 16 23.30 -7.54 -2.52
N GLY A 17 24.27 -6.70 -2.16
CA GLY A 17 25.66 -7.10 -2.01
C GLY A 17 25.90 -8.05 -0.84
N VAL A 18 25.20 -7.85 0.28
CA VAL A 18 25.23 -8.73 1.46
C VAL A 18 24.63 -10.10 1.11
N ARG A 19 23.44 -10.13 0.50
CA ARG A 19 22.70 -11.37 0.28
C ARG A 19 23.35 -12.28 -0.76
N THR A 20 23.84 -11.71 -1.86
CA THR A 20 24.46 -12.48 -2.97
C THR A 20 25.80 -13.11 -2.60
N ARG A 21 26.43 -12.60 -1.54
CA ARG A 21 27.68 -13.11 -0.98
C ARG A 21 27.48 -13.88 0.32
N GLU A 22 26.22 -14.11 0.70
CA GLU A 22 25.83 -14.83 1.92
C GLU A 22 26.44 -14.24 3.20
N LEU A 23 26.60 -12.92 3.26
CA LEU A 23 27.28 -12.21 4.35
C LEU A 23 26.39 -11.89 5.56
N MET A 24 25.16 -12.41 5.61
CA MET A 24 24.20 -12.08 6.68
C MET A 24 24.65 -12.54 8.07
N SER A 25 25.47 -13.60 8.14
CA SER A 25 26.08 -14.07 9.39
C SER A 25 27.38 -13.32 9.74
N TYR A 26 27.95 -12.57 8.80
CA TYR A 26 29.19 -11.84 8.99
C TYR A 26 28.94 -10.47 9.62
N ARG A 27 29.20 -10.38 10.93
CA ARG A 27 28.91 -9.19 11.76
C ARG A 27 29.39 -7.87 11.16
N ALA A 28 30.60 -7.82 10.59
CA ALA A 28 31.14 -6.57 10.06
C ALA A 28 30.37 -6.10 8.81
N ALA A 29 29.96 -7.01 7.92
CA ALA A 29 29.14 -6.66 6.76
C ALA A 29 27.74 -6.18 7.19
N MET A 30 27.12 -6.88 8.15
CA MET A 30 25.82 -6.46 8.69
C MET A 30 25.88 -5.13 9.42
N SER A 31 26.95 -4.86 10.17
CA SER A 31 27.18 -3.55 10.79
C SER A 31 27.27 -2.44 9.74
N ALA A 32 28.07 -2.64 8.69
CA ALA A 32 28.20 -1.68 7.61
C ALA A 32 26.87 -1.44 6.87
N TYR A 33 26.07 -2.50 6.67
CA TYR A 33 24.73 -2.38 6.11
C TYR A 33 23.80 -1.54 7.00
N VAL A 34 23.80 -1.81 8.31
CA VAL A 34 23.02 -1.02 9.28
C VAL A 34 23.46 0.45 9.28
N ASP A 35 24.76 0.74 9.14
CA ASP A 35 25.26 2.11 9.03
C ASP A 35 24.72 2.82 7.77
N ILE A 36 24.62 2.12 6.64
CA ILE A 36 24.00 2.63 5.41
C ILE A 36 22.51 2.92 5.64
N CYS A 37 21.77 2.02 6.28
CA CYS A 37 20.38 2.25 6.66
C CYS A 37 20.22 3.44 7.63
N ASN A 38 21.14 3.62 8.57
CA ASN A 38 21.13 4.75 9.50
C ASN A 38 21.38 6.07 8.76
N LEU A 39 22.30 6.10 7.79
CA LEU A 39 22.51 7.27 6.94
C LEU A 39 21.25 7.61 6.14
N HIS A 40 20.60 6.62 5.54
CA HIS A 40 19.34 6.84 4.83
C HIS A 40 18.24 7.35 5.78
N ASN A 41 18.14 6.83 7.01
CA ASN A 41 17.21 7.35 8.01
C ASN A 41 17.44 8.84 8.33
N GLN A 42 18.70 9.31 8.34
CA GLN A 42 19.00 10.75 8.51
C GLN A 42 18.49 11.58 7.33
N ILE A 43 18.60 11.05 6.10
CA ILE A 43 18.04 11.67 4.89
C ILE A 43 16.52 11.71 4.98
N CYS A 44 15.87 10.62 5.40
CA CYS A 44 14.43 10.54 5.63
C CYS A 44 13.95 11.57 6.65
N HIS A 45 14.67 11.72 7.75
CA HIS A 45 14.37 12.74 8.77
C HIS A 45 14.48 14.16 8.20
N ALA A 46 15.57 14.48 7.50
CA ALA A 46 15.74 15.80 6.87
C ALA A 46 14.66 16.09 5.83
N TYR A 47 14.24 15.06 5.07
CA TYR A 47 13.13 15.16 4.12
C TYR A 47 11.79 15.44 4.83
N PHE A 48 11.50 14.66 5.87
CA PHE A 48 10.28 14.79 6.67
C PHE A 48 10.16 16.18 7.30
N VAL A 49 11.19 16.66 7.99
CA VAL A 49 11.21 17.99 8.63
C VAL A 49 10.90 19.10 7.62
N LYS A 50 11.40 18.96 6.38
CA LYS A 50 11.14 19.95 5.33
C LYS A 50 9.69 19.90 4.83
N LEU A 51 9.11 18.71 4.69
CA LEU A 51 7.78 18.53 4.10
C LEU A 51 6.64 18.69 5.12
N GLN A 52 6.88 18.34 6.38
CA GLN A 52 5.88 18.28 7.44
C GLN A 52 4.99 19.54 7.52
N PRO A 53 5.52 20.79 7.48
CA PRO A 53 4.66 21.99 7.57
C PRO A 53 3.61 22.06 6.46
N TYR A 54 3.91 21.54 5.27
CA TYR A 54 3.02 21.57 4.11
C TYR A 54 1.89 20.52 4.21
N CYS A 55 2.06 19.48 5.02
CA CYS A 55 1.01 18.47 5.26
C CYS A 55 -0.22 19.06 5.96
N PHE A 56 -0.04 20.14 6.74
CA PHE A 56 -1.09 20.78 7.53
C PHE A 56 -1.73 21.98 6.84
N VAL A 57 -1.35 22.25 5.59
CA VAL A 57 -1.88 23.37 4.81
C VAL A 57 -2.66 22.82 3.62
N ARG A 58 -3.90 23.30 3.46
CA ARG A 58 -4.79 22.90 2.37
C ARG A 58 -4.14 23.10 1.01
N ASP A 59 -4.13 22.04 0.19
CA ASP A 59 -3.65 22.01 -1.19
C ASP A 59 -2.18 22.46 -1.37
N ALA A 60 -1.38 22.51 -0.28
CA ALA A 60 -0.03 23.04 -0.34
C ALA A 60 0.92 22.16 -1.17
N VAL A 61 0.74 20.83 -1.12
CA VAL A 61 1.52 19.92 -1.98
C VAL A 61 1.09 20.04 -3.44
N SER A 62 -0.19 20.27 -3.69
CA SER A 62 -0.75 20.49 -5.02
C SER A 62 -0.19 21.74 -5.71
N SER A 63 0.20 22.78 -4.96
CA SER A 63 0.78 24.02 -5.51
C SER A 63 2.11 23.82 -6.27
N TYR A 64 2.76 22.66 -6.08
CA TYR A 64 4.01 22.31 -6.77
C TYR A 64 3.78 21.53 -8.07
N ALA A 65 2.53 21.26 -8.45
CA ALA A 65 2.20 20.66 -9.74
C ALA A 65 1.90 21.77 -10.76
N ALA A 66 2.55 21.70 -11.92
CA ALA A 66 2.32 22.64 -13.01
C ALA A 66 1.01 22.37 -13.76
N GLU A 67 0.54 21.12 -13.76
CA GLU A 67 -0.63 20.64 -14.51
C GLU A 67 -1.63 19.96 -13.58
N SER A 68 -2.93 20.19 -13.83
CA SER A 68 -4.00 19.66 -12.96
C SER A 68 -4.09 18.14 -12.96
N SER A 69 -3.76 17.49 -14.08
CA SER A 69 -3.71 16.02 -14.20
C SER A 69 -2.61 15.40 -13.32
N LEU A 70 -1.57 16.17 -13.00
CA LEU A 70 -0.41 15.71 -12.24
C LEU A 70 -0.52 15.99 -10.74
N VAL A 71 -1.48 16.80 -10.31
CA VAL A 71 -1.69 17.14 -8.89
C VAL A 71 -1.85 15.89 -8.04
N ALA A 72 -2.74 14.98 -8.45
CA ALA A 72 -2.97 13.74 -7.73
C ALA A 72 -1.69 12.89 -7.67
N ASN A 73 -0.97 12.74 -8.79
CA ASN A 73 0.29 11.99 -8.84
C ASN A 73 1.32 12.55 -7.85
N LYS A 74 1.42 13.88 -7.74
CA LYS A 74 2.33 14.52 -6.79
C LYS A 74 1.92 14.25 -5.35
N VAL A 75 0.62 14.33 -5.05
CA VAL A 75 0.09 14.04 -3.70
C VAL A 75 0.34 12.57 -3.33
N PHE A 76 0.06 11.62 -4.22
CA PHE A 76 0.35 10.21 -3.98
C PHE A 76 1.85 9.94 -3.80
N GLU A 77 2.73 10.55 -4.59
CA GLU A 77 4.18 10.46 -4.40
C GLU A 77 4.58 10.88 -2.98
N GLN A 78 4.04 11.99 -2.48
CA GLN A 78 4.32 12.46 -1.11
C GLN A 78 3.73 11.53 -0.04
N ILE A 79 2.52 11.01 -0.25
CA ILE A 79 1.90 10.03 0.65
C ILE A 79 2.78 8.78 0.75
N GLY A 80 3.23 8.22 -0.39
CA GLY A 80 4.09 7.04 -0.41
C GLY A 80 5.42 7.26 0.28
N LEU A 81 6.10 8.38 -0.01
CA LEU A 81 7.39 8.71 0.62
C LEU A 81 7.27 8.88 2.14
N LEU A 82 6.26 9.61 2.60
CA LEU A 82 6.03 9.78 4.03
C LEU A 82 5.60 8.48 4.71
N ALA A 83 4.76 7.68 4.06
CA ALA A 83 4.37 6.37 4.55
C ALA A 83 5.58 5.46 4.71
N GLU A 84 6.50 5.44 3.75
CA GLU A 84 7.77 4.71 3.84
C GLU A 84 8.60 5.16 5.05
N VAL A 85 8.78 6.47 5.23
CA VAL A 85 9.51 7.01 6.40
C VAL A 85 8.88 6.51 7.70
N GLY A 86 7.55 6.55 7.82
CA GLY A 86 6.85 6.07 9.00
C GLY A 86 7.02 4.56 9.20
N VAL A 87 6.95 3.76 8.13
CA VAL A 87 7.17 2.31 8.17
C VAL A 87 8.59 1.97 8.59
N LEU A 88 9.61 2.71 8.12
CA LEU A 88 10.99 2.50 8.56
C LEU A 88 11.16 2.79 10.05
N GLN A 89 10.49 3.81 10.59
CA GLN A 89 10.46 4.07 12.03
C GLN A 89 9.72 2.96 12.81
N PHE A 90 8.59 2.49 12.28
CA PHE A 90 7.86 1.37 12.88
C PHE A 90 8.69 0.08 12.91
N GLN A 91 9.41 -0.23 11.83
CA GLN A 91 10.34 -1.36 11.81
C GLN A 91 11.42 -1.22 12.89
N ARG A 92 12.02 -0.03 13.05
CA ARG A 92 13.04 0.22 14.07
C ARG A 92 12.48 0.00 15.47
N ALA A 93 11.25 0.45 15.73
CA ALA A 93 10.58 0.24 17.01
C ALA A 93 10.44 -1.26 17.34
N LEU A 94 10.08 -2.09 16.36
CA LEU A 94 9.97 -3.54 16.53
C LEU A 94 11.33 -4.22 16.79
N GLY A 95 12.42 -3.71 16.22
CA GLY A 95 13.74 -4.33 16.30
C GLY A 95 14.59 -3.92 17.50
N ALA A 96 14.32 -2.78 18.15
CA ALA A 96 15.23 -2.18 19.12
C ALA A 96 14.59 -1.78 20.47
N ASP A 97 13.29 -2.05 20.68
CA ASP A 97 12.51 -1.52 21.83
C ASP A 97 12.82 -0.03 22.06
N ASP A 98 12.78 0.74 20.97
CA ASP A 98 13.15 2.15 20.93
C ASP A 98 11.88 3.02 21.03
N PRO A 99 11.57 3.62 22.20
CA PRO A 99 10.36 4.42 22.37
C PRO A 99 10.36 5.66 21.47
N ALA A 100 11.54 6.18 21.10
CA ALA A 100 11.62 7.31 20.18
C ALA A 100 11.18 6.89 18.77
N ALA A 101 11.53 5.68 18.33
CA ALA A 101 11.09 5.14 17.04
C ALA A 101 9.56 4.94 16.99
N VAL A 102 8.95 4.47 18.09
CA VAL A 102 7.48 4.37 18.22
C VAL A 102 6.84 5.75 18.05
N ASN A 103 7.33 6.74 18.82
CA ASN A 103 6.82 8.10 18.75
C ASN A 103 7.00 8.71 17.34
N ASN A 104 8.16 8.50 16.71
CA ASN A 104 8.45 9.00 15.37
C ASN A 104 7.50 8.41 14.32
N ALA A 105 7.21 7.10 14.38
CA ALA A 105 6.25 6.47 13.49
C ALA A 105 4.85 7.10 13.65
N GLY A 106 4.42 7.38 14.88
CA GLY A 106 3.17 8.08 15.17
C GLY A 106 3.13 9.51 14.62
N VAL A 107 4.19 10.29 14.82
CA VAL A 107 4.30 11.67 14.30
C VAL A 107 4.25 11.71 12.78
N VAL A 108 4.91 10.77 12.10
CA VAL A 108 4.88 10.66 10.64
C VAL A 108 3.49 10.22 10.17
N ALA A 109 2.85 9.27 10.85
CA ALA A 109 1.49 8.86 10.54
C ALA A 109 0.48 10.02 10.66
N ASP A 110 0.61 10.86 11.69
CA ASP A 110 -0.22 12.06 11.84
C ASP A 110 -0.01 13.06 10.70
N ALA A 111 1.23 13.23 10.24
CA ALA A 111 1.51 14.04 9.06
C ALA A 111 0.92 13.45 7.76
N VAL A 112 0.94 12.12 7.60
CA VAL A 112 0.28 11.44 6.46
C VAL A 112 -1.24 11.65 6.51
N VAL A 113 -1.87 11.51 7.68
CA VAL A 113 -3.29 11.79 7.87
C VAL A 113 -3.61 13.25 7.51
N ALA A 114 -2.82 14.20 8.01
CA ALA A 114 -3.00 15.60 7.71
C ALA A 114 -2.84 15.88 6.20
N LEU A 115 -1.83 15.29 5.56
CA LEU A 115 -1.60 15.43 4.12
C LEU A 115 -2.81 14.94 3.32
N ILE A 116 -3.35 13.77 3.65
CA ILE A 116 -4.54 13.19 3.00
C ILE A 116 -5.74 14.13 3.16
N GLN A 117 -6.03 14.57 4.39
CA GLN A 117 -7.18 15.40 4.71
C GLN A 117 -7.11 16.80 4.06
N ASN A 118 -5.91 17.36 3.95
CA ASN A 118 -5.69 18.68 3.38
C ASN A 118 -5.57 18.70 1.85
N ASN A 119 -5.53 17.54 1.18
CA ASN A 119 -5.40 17.44 -0.26
C ASN A 119 -6.49 16.52 -0.82
N PRO A 120 -7.66 17.05 -1.22
CA PRO A 120 -8.79 16.25 -1.71
C PRO A 120 -8.48 15.38 -2.93
N SER A 121 -7.41 15.66 -3.68
CA SER A 121 -6.91 14.82 -4.77
C SER A 121 -6.39 13.46 -4.30
N SER A 122 -6.09 13.30 -3.00
CA SER A 122 -5.72 12.01 -2.39
C SER A 122 -6.86 10.98 -2.45
N GLY A 123 -8.11 11.41 -2.63
CA GLY A 123 -9.25 10.53 -2.87
C GLY A 123 -9.42 10.12 -4.34
N SER A 124 -8.63 10.65 -5.26
CA SER A 124 -8.83 10.47 -6.71
C SER A 124 -7.56 9.91 -7.38
N PRO A 125 -7.19 8.64 -7.13
CA PRO A 125 -6.06 8.01 -7.80
C PRO A 125 -6.22 8.03 -9.32
N ARG A 126 -5.11 8.29 -10.02
CA ARG A 126 -5.05 8.46 -11.49
C ARG A 126 -4.37 7.30 -12.21
N PHE A 127 -3.51 6.59 -11.50
CA PHE A 127 -2.89 5.36 -11.96
C PHE A 127 -3.34 4.21 -11.08
N ASP A 128 -3.57 3.05 -11.69
CA ASP A 128 -3.82 1.83 -10.93
C ASP A 128 -2.62 1.48 -10.03
N GLY A 129 -1.41 1.82 -10.47
CA GLY A 129 -0.18 1.72 -9.67
C GLY A 129 -0.17 2.54 -8.38
N HIS A 130 -1.07 3.52 -8.18
CA HIS A 130 -1.23 4.19 -6.87
C HIS A 130 -1.69 3.23 -5.74
N ALA A 131 -2.08 2.00 -6.08
CA ALA A 131 -2.27 0.92 -5.13
C ALA A 131 -1.05 0.73 -4.20
N ILE A 132 0.17 1.00 -4.68
CA ILE A 132 1.40 0.88 -3.90
C ILE A 132 1.43 1.94 -2.77
N GLU A 133 1.26 3.21 -3.12
CA GLU A 133 1.22 4.32 -2.16
C GLU A 133 0.09 4.14 -1.14
N ILE A 134 -1.09 3.75 -1.63
CA ILE A 134 -2.27 3.52 -0.79
C ILE A 134 -2.01 2.39 0.21
N SER A 135 -1.48 1.26 -0.25
CA SER A 135 -1.19 0.13 0.63
C SER A 135 -0.14 0.46 1.67
N LEU A 136 0.91 1.18 1.28
CA LEU A 136 1.98 1.58 2.21
C LEU A 136 1.46 2.52 3.29
N ALA A 137 0.63 3.50 2.91
CA ALA A 137 0.01 4.42 3.85
C ALA A 137 -0.97 3.69 4.78
N LEU A 138 -1.86 2.84 4.25
CA LEU A 138 -2.81 2.08 5.07
C LEU A 138 -2.09 1.11 6.02
N PHE A 139 -0.99 0.50 5.60
CA PHE A 139 -0.13 -0.32 6.45
C PHE A 139 0.47 0.50 7.61
N LEU A 140 0.98 1.71 7.35
CA LEU A 140 1.44 2.62 8.41
C LEU A 140 0.30 3.00 9.37
N LEU A 141 -0.86 3.39 8.83
CA LEU A 141 -2.01 3.83 9.63
C LEU A 141 -2.53 2.69 10.52
N LEU A 142 -2.58 1.46 10.00
CA LEU A 142 -2.90 0.28 10.80
C LEU A 142 -1.87 0.08 11.91
N SER A 143 -0.58 0.10 11.56
CA SER A 143 0.54 -0.13 12.49
C SER A 143 0.66 0.93 13.59
N THR A 144 0.04 2.09 13.41
CA THR A 144 0.08 3.23 14.36
C THR A 144 -1.29 3.54 14.97
N GLY A 145 -2.29 2.66 14.79
CA GLY A 145 -3.60 2.78 15.43
C GLY A 145 -4.48 3.92 14.87
N LYS A 146 -4.29 4.31 13.61
CA LYS A 146 -5.02 5.40 12.94
C LYS A 146 -6.15 4.88 12.06
N GLU A 147 -6.83 3.82 12.49
CA GLU A 147 -7.86 3.10 11.72
C GLU A 147 -9.03 3.99 11.28
N GLY A 148 -9.47 4.93 12.14
CA GLY A 148 -10.54 5.86 11.80
C GLY A 148 -10.20 6.75 10.60
N ALA A 149 -8.96 7.25 10.53
CA ALA A 149 -8.47 8.03 9.40
C ALA A 149 -8.33 7.17 8.13
N ALA A 150 -7.87 5.93 8.28
CA ALA A 150 -7.77 4.97 7.19
C ALA A 150 -9.15 4.67 6.56
N LYS A 151 -10.17 4.39 7.39
CA LYS A 151 -11.56 4.19 6.92
C LYS A 151 -12.13 5.40 6.19
N ALA A 152 -11.91 6.60 6.73
CA ALA A 152 -12.37 7.83 6.10
C ALA A 152 -11.72 8.04 4.71
N TRP A 153 -10.42 7.79 4.59
CA TRP A 153 -9.72 7.90 3.32
C TRP A 153 -10.16 6.82 2.31
N LEU A 154 -10.34 5.58 2.76
CA LEU A 154 -10.91 4.51 1.93
C LEU A 154 -12.29 4.89 1.39
N SER A 155 -13.17 5.48 2.20
CA SER A 155 -14.46 6.00 1.75
C SER A 155 -14.33 7.06 0.66
N GLU A 156 -13.41 8.01 0.80
CA GLU A 156 -13.16 9.00 -0.26
C GLU A 156 -12.71 8.31 -1.56
N ILE A 157 -11.71 7.42 -1.47
CA ILE A 157 -11.19 6.68 -2.63
C ILE A 157 -12.30 5.89 -3.30
N GLY A 158 -13.00 5.03 -2.55
CA GLY A 158 -13.96 4.10 -3.11
C GLY A 158 -15.16 4.78 -3.76
N HIS A 159 -15.73 5.82 -3.14
CA HIS A 159 -16.84 6.57 -3.76
C HIS A 159 -16.39 7.27 -5.06
N ARG A 160 -15.17 7.80 -5.10
CA ARG A 160 -14.63 8.47 -6.29
C ARG A 160 -14.27 7.48 -7.39
N LEU A 161 -13.76 6.29 -7.04
CA LEU A 161 -13.58 5.18 -7.99
C LEU A 161 -14.92 4.81 -8.64
N VAL A 162 -15.96 4.56 -7.83
CA VAL A 162 -17.29 4.23 -8.35
C VAL A 162 -17.79 5.30 -9.32
N TYR A 163 -17.67 6.57 -8.92
CA TYR A 163 -18.07 7.69 -9.78
C TYR A 163 -17.27 7.72 -11.09
N SER A 164 -15.94 7.60 -11.03
CA SER A 164 -15.07 7.71 -12.20
C SER A 164 -15.24 6.57 -13.19
N PHE A 165 -15.38 5.34 -12.69
CA PHE A 165 -15.61 4.17 -13.54
C PHE A 165 -17.01 4.23 -14.17
N ARG A 166 -18.07 4.63 -13.44
CA ARG A 166 -19.41 4.80 -14.03
C ARG A 166 -19.47 5.85 -15.14
N ARG A 167 -18.69 6.91 -15.02
CA ARG A 167 -18.63 7.99 -16.02
C ARG A 167 -17.66 7.71 -17.16
N SER A 168 -16.90 6.61 -17.07
CA SER A 168 -15.76 6.31 -17.96
C SER A 168 -14.83 7.51 -18.13
N LYS A 169 -14.65 8.28 -17.06
CA LYS A 169 -13.85 9.50 -17.03
C LYS A 169 -13.10 9.59 -15.72
N GLY A 170 -11.82 9.89 -15.82
CA GLY A 170 -10.97 10.08 -14.67
C GLY A 170 -10.86 8.84 -13.76
N PHE A 171 -11.06 7.64 -14.29
CA PHE A 171 -10.72 6.42 -13.56
C PHE A 171 -9.19 6.24 -13.54
N PRO A 172 -8.63 5.49 -12.57
CA PRO A 172 -7.23 5.15 -12.56
C PRO A 172 -6.89 4.33 -13.80
N ILE A 173 -5.98 4.82 -14.63
CA ILE A 173 -5.59 4.12 -15.85
C ILE A 173 -4.62 2.98 -15.53
N ALA A 174 -4.72 1.89 -16.28
CA ALA A 174 -3.91 0.68 -16.12
C ALA A 174 -2.45 0.85 -16.58
N SER A 175 -2.17 1.84 -17.44
CA SER A 175 -0.80 2.17 -17.81
C SER A 175 -0.20 3.16 -16.81
N ASP A 176 1.09 3.05 -16.53
CA ASP A 176 1.83 4.03 -15.72
C ASP A 176 2.37 5.21 -16.59
N SER A 177 1.76 5.47 -17.75
CA SER A 177 2.21 6.46 -18.72
C SER A 177 1.57 7.83 -18.43
N LEU A 178 2.42 8.84 -18.17
CA LEU A 178 1.95 10.22 -18.01
C LEU A 178 1.32 10.76 -19.29
N ASP A 179 1.85 10.38 -20.46
CA ASP A 179 1.32 10.80 -21.75
C ASP A 179 -0.08 10.22 -21.96
N ASP A 180 -0.29 8.94 -21.65
CA ASP A 180 -1.61 8.30 -21.72
C ASP A 180 -2.61 8.99 -20.80
N LEU A 181 -2.18 9.37 -19.59
CA LEU A 181 -3.03 10.09 -18.63
C LEU A 181 -3.42 11.48 -19.13
N VAL A 182 -2.48 12.23 -19.71
CA VAL A 182 -2.73 13.56 -20.28
C VAL A 182 -3.67 13.46 -21.48
N GLU A 183 -3.44 12.53 -22.40
CA GLU A 183 -4.32 12.30 -23.56
C GLU A 183 -5.73 11.88 -23.11
N PHE A 184 -5.82 11.02 -22.09
CA PHE A 184 -7.09 10.59 -21.50
C PHE A 184 -7.87 11.76 -20.88
N ASP A 185 -7.21 12.59 -20.07
CA ASP A 185 -7.85 13.73 -19.40
C ASP A 185 -8.21 14.86 -20.38
N ALA A 186 -7.45 15.03 -21.46
CA ALA A 186 -7.78 15.96 -22.53
C ALA A 186 -8.98 15.49 -23.39
N GLY A 187 -9.45 14.24 -23.21
CA GLY A 187 -10.53 13.66 -24.01
C GLY A 187 -10.12 13.41 -25.47
N GLN A 188 -8.83 13.16 -25.72
CA GLN A 188 -8.26 12.98 -27.05
C GLN A 188 -8.21 11.50 -27.49
N LEU A 189 -8.53 10.57 -26.58
CA LEU A 189 -8.54 9.14 -26.86
C LEU A 189 -9.88 8.68 -27.46
N ASP A 190 -9.80 7.78 -28.43
CA ASP A 190 -10.96 7.03 -28.89
C ASP A 190 -11.42 5.99 -27.84
N GLU A 191 -12.62 5.45 -28.04
CA GLU A 191 -13.23 4.50 -27.11
C GLU A 191 -12.39 3.23 -26.93
N ALA A 192 -11.77 2.72 -28.00
CA ALA A 192 -10.94 1.51 -27.93
C ALA A 192 -9.70 1.72 -27.04
N LYS A 193 -9.04 2.88 -27.14
CA LYS A 193 -7.93 3.27 -26.26
C LYS A 193 -8.39 3.47 -24.83
N VAL A 194 -9.54 4.11 -24.60
CA VAL A 194 -10.12 4.26 -23.25
C VAL A 194 -10.37 2.89 -22.61
N GLN A 195 -10.93 1.93 -23.35
CA GLN A 195 -11.13 0.57 -22.84
C GLN A 195 -9.80 -0.13 -22.52
N LYS A 196 -8.78 0.05 -23.37
CA LYS A 196 -7.43 -0.44 -23.06
C LYS A 196 -6.83 0.17 -21.79
N LEU A 197 -7.15 1.43 -21.46
CA LEU A 197 -6.71 2.01 -20.19
C LEU A 197 -7.53 1.55 -18.98
N ARG A 198 -8.70 0.96 -19.20
CA ARG A 198 -9.65 0.51 -18.15
C ARG A 198 -9.55 -0.99 -17.82
N HIS A 199 -9.04 -1.80 -18.73
CA HIS A 199 -9.19 -3.27 -18.75
C HIS A 199 -8.69 -4.06 -17.53
N LEU A 200 -7.90 -3.48 -16.62
CA LEU A 200 -7.41 -4.16 -15.43
C LEU A 200 -7.37 -3.23 -14.22
N SER A 201 -7.45 -3.80 -13.03
CA SER A 201 -7.20 -3.06 -11.79
C SER A 201 -6.66 -3.96 -10.68
N THR A 202 -5.54 -3.53 -10.10
CA THR A 202 -4.99 -3.96 -8.81
C THR A 202 -5.44 -3.04 -7.68
N LEU A 203 -5.78 -1.78 -8.00
CA LEU A 203 -6.26 -0.83 -7.01
C LEU A 203 -7.63 -1.19 -6.43
N VAL A 204 -8.60 -1.60 -7.25
CA VAL A 204 -9.93 -2.01 -6.74
C VAL A 204 -9.83 -3.20 -5.79
N PRO A 205 -9.11 -4.30 -6.12
CA PRO A 205 -8.83 -5.38 -5.18
C PRO A 205 -8.15 -4.89 -3.90
N THR A 206 -7.13 -4.04 -4.02
CA THR A 206 -6.41 -3.46 -2.88
C THR A 206 -7.37 -2.75 -1.93
N VAL A 207 -8.25 -1.89 -2.44
CA VAL A 207 -9.24 -1.17 -1.63
C VAL A 207 -10.21 -2.14 -0.95
N LEU A 208 -10.69 -3.18 -1.65
CA LEU A 208 -11.58 -4.21 -1.07
C LEU A 208 -10.92 -4.97 0.07
N TYR A 209 -9.66 -5.40 -0.10
CA TYR A 209 -8.89 -6.07 0.97
C TYR A 209 -8.68 -5.16 2.18
N TRP A 210 -8.32 -3.89 1.98
CA TRP A 210 -8.19 -2.95 3.09
C TRP A 210 -9.52 -2.62 3.77
N CYS A 211 -10.64 -2.58 3.02
CA CYS A 211 -11.96 -2.50 3.63
C CYS A 211 -12.21 -3.69 4.56
N ALA A 212 -11.87 -4.91 4.13
CA ALA A 212 -12.00 -6.11 4.95
C ALA A 212 -11.12 -6.05 6.22
N ILE A 213 -9.86 -5.64 6.08
CA ILE A 213 -8.89 -5.53 7.19
C ILE A 213 -9.37 -4.54 8.26
N PHE A 214 -9.87 -3.37 7.85
CA PHE A 214 -10.41 -2.38 8.79
C PHE A 214 -11.86 -2.70 9.22
N GLY A 215 -12.52 -3.71 8.66
CA GLY A 215 -13.93 -3.99 8.91
C GLY A 215 -14.88 -2.90 8.40
N HIS A 216 -14.55 -2.24 7.30
CA HIS A 216 -15.36 -1.23 6.61
C HIS A 216 -16.41 -1.90 5.71
N LYS A 217 -17.41 -2.51 6.35
CA LYS A 217 -18.43 -3.36 5.71
C LYS A 217 -19.22 -2.62 4.63
N GLU A 218 -19.60 -1.36 4.89
CA GLU A 218 -20.41 -0.56 3.97
C GLU A 218 -19.70 -0.33 2.65
N LEU A 219 -18.42 0.06 2.70
CA LEU A 219 -17.64 0.31 1.50
C LEU A 219 -17.28 -1.00 0.77
N TYR A 220 -16.97 -2.05 1.52
CA TYR A 220 -16.74 -3.38 0.95
C TYR A 220 -17.95 -3.82 0.12
N HIS A 221 -19.14 -3.81 0.70
CA HIS A 221 -20.38 -4.21 0.02
C HIS A 221 -20.69 -3.31 -1.19
N LEU A 222 -20.45 -2.00 -1.08
CA LEU A 222 -20.61 -1.08 -2.21
C LEU A 222 -19.73 -1.52 -3.40
N LEU A 223 -18.43 -1.67 -3.20
CA LEU A 223 -17.50 -2.03 -4.28
C LEU A 223 -17.75 -3.46 -4.80
N GLN A 224 -18.02 -4.40 -3.90
CA GLN A 224 -18.31 -5.79 -4.22
C GLN A 224 -19.56 -5.90 -5.12
N SER A 225 -20.62 -5.15 -4.82
CA SER A 225 -21.87 -5.19 -5.59
C SER A 225 -21.73 -4.65 -7.01
N LEU A 226 -20.66 -3.88 -7.28
CA LEU A 226 -20.41 -3.25 -8.58
C LEU A 226 -19.48 -4.07 -9.47
N GLN A 227 -19.02 -5.24 -9.03
CA GLN A 227 -18.18 -6.13 -9.82
C GLN A 227 -18.86 -6.59 -11.11
N SER A 228 -20.16 -6.87 -11.07
CA SER A 228 -20.97 -7.31 -12.22
C SER A 228 -21.70 -6.18 -12.94
N ASP A 229 -21.30 -4.92 -12.72
CA ASP A 229 -21.89 -3.73 -13.34
C ASP A 229 -20.75 -2.78 -13.78
N VAL A 230 -20.17 -2.07 -12.83
CA VAL A 230 -19.16 -1.04 -13.11
C VAL A 230 -17.81 -1.64 -13.52
N PHE A 231 -17.48 -2.81 -12.98
CA PHE A 231 -16.21 -3.50 -13.18
C PHE A 231 -16.35 -4.79 -14.03
N GLU A 232 -17.46 -4.99 -14.74
CA GLU A 232 -17.72 -6.23 -15.50
C GLU A 232 -16.60 -6.55 -16.50
N ASP A 233 -16.10 -5.54 -17.21
CA ASP A 233 -15.00 -5.66 -18.18
C ASP A 233 -13.62 -5.33 -17.59
N VAL A 234 -13.48 -5.25 -16.26
CA VAL A 234 -12.22 -4.92 -15.59
C VAL A 234 -11.64 -6.18 -14.95
N CYS A 235 -10.47 -6.61 -15.42
CA CYS A 235 -9.72 -7.70 -14.81
C CYS A 235 -9.19 -7.28 -13.43
N LEU A 236 -9.91 -7.66 -12.38
CA LEU A 236 -9.49 -7.49 -11.00
C LEU A 236 -8.35 -8.48 -10.70
N GLN A 237 -7.19 -7.99 -10.30
CA GLN A 237 -6.01 -8.86 -10.11
C GLN A 237 -5.08 -8.41 -8.99
N LEU A 238 -4.41 -9.38 -8.36
CA LEU A 238 -3.32 -9.15 -7.41
C LEU A 238 -2.10 -9.97 -7.79
N TRP A 239 -0.93 -9.32 -7.75
CA TRP A 239 0.36 -10.00 -7.91
C TRP A 239 0.91 -10.38 -6.54
N TYR A 240 1.40 -11.62 -6.44
CA TYR A 240 2.02 -12.18 -5.26
C TYR A 240 3.48 -12.54 -5.57
N PRO A 241 4.46 -12.04 -4.79
CA PRO A 241 5.82 -12.53 -4.88
C PRO A 241 5.88 -14.01 -4.51
N ASP A 242 6.81 -14.71 -5.17
CA ASP A 242 7.16 -16.10 -4.93
C ASP A 242 8.59 -16.22 -4.36
N GLU A 243 9.08 -17.45 -4.20
CA GLU A 243 10.43 -17.74 -3.67
C GLU A 243 11.57 -17.19 -4.54
N GLU A 244 11.34 -17.01 -5.84
CA GLU A 244 12.34 -16.48 -6.77
C GLU A 244 12.42 -14.94 -6.72
N THR A 245 11.40 -14.29 -6.17
CA THR A 245 11.25 -12.83 -6.21
C THR A 245 12.32 -12.07 -5.45
N ASP A 246 12.87 -12.63 -4.36
CA ASP A 246 13.98 -11.99 -3.64
C ASP A 246 15.22 -11.78 -4.54
N ALA A 247 15.38 -12.56 -5.61
CA ALA A 247 16.49 -12.46 -6.54
C ALA A 247 16.51 -11.16 -7.38
N SER A 248 15.34 -10.58 -7.65
CA SER A 248 15.17 -9.40 -8.52
C SER A 248 14.70 -8.15 -7.75
N LEU A 249 14.09 -8.33 -6.58
CA LEU A 249 13.42 -7.29 -5.79
C LEU A 249 14.22 -6.01 -5.58
N TYR A 250 15.52 -6.11 -5.29
CA TYR A 250 16.37 -4.95 -4.93
C TYR A 250 17.07 -4.31 -6.14
N ARG A 251 16.86 -4.84 -7.35
CA ARG A 251 17.56 -4.42 -8.58
C ARG A 251 16.65 -3.67 -9.53
N GLY A 252 15.35 -3.99 -9.57
CA GLY A 252 14.38 -3.39 -10.47
C GLY A 252 12.94 -3.86 -10.20
N PRO A 253 12.01 -3.63 -11.14
CA PRO A 253 10.61 -4.04 -11.02
C PRO A 253 10.49 -5.57 -11.00
N ALA A 254 10.32 -6.15 -9.81
CA ALA A 254 10.44 -7.60 -9.58
C ALA A 254 9.34 -8.41 -10.28
N GLN A 255 8.15 -7.83 -10.43
CA GLN A 255 6.98 -8.44 -11.05
C GLN A 255 7.18 -8.79 -12.53
N ARG A 256 8.24 -8.28 -13.17
CA ARG A 256 8.61 -8.61 -14.55
C ARG A 256 9.46 -9.87 -14.65
N GLU A 257 10.06 -10.28 -13.53
CA GLU A 257 11.01 -11.39 -13.47
C GLU A 257 10.39 -12.63 -12.79
N SER A 258 9.50 -12.43 -11.80
CA SER A 258 8.92 -13.53 -11.02
C SER A 258 7.60 -13.14 -10.33
N GLY A 259 7.02 -14.08 -9.58
CA GLY A 259 5.74 -13.95 -8.87
C GLY A 259 4.57 -14.52 -9.66
N THR A 260 3.46 -14.73 -8.97
CA THR A 260 2.21 -15.27 -9.53
C THR A 260 1.11 -14.23 -9.42
N THR A 261 0.24 -14.16 -10.42
CA THR A 261 -0.91 -13.24 -10.40
C THR A 261 -2.20 -14.03 -10.21
N GLU A 262 -2.99 -13.65 -9.21
CA GLU A 262 -4.36 -14.09 -9.04
C GLU A 262 -5.25 -13.21 -9.94
N ALA A 263 -5.79 -13.79 -11.00
CA ALA A 263 -6.65 -13.08 -11.96
C ALA A 263 -7.56 -14.06 -12.72
N PRO A 264 -8.83 -13.68 -13.00
CA PRO A 264 -9.56 -12.57 -12.39
C PRO A 264 -10.00 -12.93 -10.96
N ILE A 265 -9.96 -11.96 -10.05
CA ILE A 265 -10.49 -12.10 -8.69
C ILE A 265 -11.98 -11.82 -8.70
N VAL A 266 -12.77 -12.74 -8.16
CA VAL A 266 -14.19 -12.54 -7.89
C VAL A 266 -14.37 -12.41 -6.39
N PHE A 267 -14.68 -11.20 -5.91
CA PHE A 267 -14.85 -10.97 -4.49
C PHE A 267 -16.19 -11.52 -3.99
N PRO A 268 -16.20 -12.32 -2.91
CA PRO A 268 -17.41 -12.90 -2.36
C PRO A 268 -18.27 -11.84 -1.68
N ALA A 269 -19.55 -12.16 -1.48
CA ALA A 269 -20.55 -11.22 -0.98
C ALA A 269 -20.22 -10.68 0.42
N THR A 270 -19.56 -11.48 1.25
CA THR A 270 -19.23 -11.13 2.63
C THR A 270 -17.72 -11.15 2.90
N ILE A 271 -17.29 -10.31 3.87
CA ILE A 271 -15.90 -10.32 4.35
C ILE A 271 -15.52 -11.67 4.98
N THR A 272 -16.47 -12.36 5.62
CA THR A 272 -16.23 -13.69 6.21
C THR A 272 -15.88 -14.72 5.16
N GLU A 273 -16.59 -14.74 4.02
CA GLU A 273 -16.25 -15.61 2.90
C GLU A 273 -14.89 -15.25 2.30
N LEU A 274 -14.56 -13.95 2.20
CA LEU A 274 -13.23 -13.50 1.72
C LEU A 274 -12.10 -14.02 2.62
N VAL A 275 -12.30 -13.94 3.94
CA VAL A 275 -11.34 -14.41 4.94
C VAL A 275 -11.20 -15.92 4.84
N GLN A 276 -12.29 -16.66 4.69
CA GLN A 276 -12.24 -18.11 4.50
C GLN A 276 -11.51 -18.50 3.20
N ALA A 277 -11.80 -17.83 2.08
CA ALA A 277 -11.10 -18.06 0.82
C ALA A 277 -9.58 -17.81 0.95
N ASN A 278 -9.18 -16.78 1.69
CA ASN A 278 -7.77 -16.51 1.97
C ASN A 278 -7.12 -17.56 2.90
N ARG A 279 -7.86 -18.12 3.87
CA ARG A 279 -7.37 -19.26 4.67
C ARG A 279 -7.14 -20.49 3.80
N ASP A 280 -8.07 -20.76 2.88
CA ASP A 280 -7.98 -21.91 1.98
C ASP A 280 -6.81 -21.75 0.99
N LEU A 281 -6.57 -20.53 0.48
CA LEU A 281 -5.43 -20.21 -0.37
C LEU A 281 -4.09 -20.45 0.35
N LEU A 282 -3.97 -20.02 1.61
CA LEU A 282 -2.77 -20.26 2.41
C LEU A 282 -2.57 -21.74 2.73
N ALA A 283 -3.65 -22.49 3.01
CA ALA A 283 -3.57 -23.92 3.28
C ALA A 283 -3.06 -24.73 2.08
N GLN A 284 -3.22 -24.21 0.87
CA GLN A 284 -2.71 -24.82 -0.36
C GLN A 284 -1.21 -24.54 -0.60
N ASN A 285 -0.55 -23.73 0.25
CA ASN A 285 0.86 -23.31 0.11
C ASN A 285 1.22 -22.78 -1.28
N THR A 286 0.25 -22.20 -2.00
CA THR A 286 0.44 -21.71 -3.38
C THR A 286 1.13 -20.34 -3.40
N VAL A 287 1.06 -19.61 -2.29
CA VAL A 287 1.69 -18.31 -2.09
C VAL A 287 2.62 -18.43 -0.88
N PRO A 288 3.92 -18.14 -1.01
CA PRO A 288 4.81 -18.18 0.15
C PRO A 288 4.41 -17.08 1.14
N ASP A 289 4.68 -17.33 2.42
CA ASP A 289 4.58 -16.31 3.45
C ASP A 289 5.67 -15.23 3.25
N LEU A 290 5.75 -14.26 4.17
CA LEU A 290 6.75 -13.19 4.11
C LEU A 290 8.21 -13.69 4.12
N SER A 291 8.46 -14.97 4.38
CA SER A 291 9.80 -15.57 4.33
C SER A 291 10.39 -15.62 2.93
N PHE A 292 9.61 -15.35 1.86
CA PHE A 292 10.15 -15.24 0.50
C PHE A 292 11.33 -14.25 0.43
N ALA A 293 11.24 -13.14 1.16
CA ALA A 293 12.25 -12.09 1.15
C ALA A 293 13.33 -12.32 2.22
N SER A 294 14.59 -12.37 1.79
CA SER A 294 15.73 -12.52 2.70
C SER A 294 15.83 -11.36 3.68
N ALA A 295 15.45 -10.14 3.27
CA ALA A 295 15.43 -8.96 4.12
C ALA A 295 14.47 -9.12 5.29
N VAL A 296 13.27 -9.67 5.06
CA VAL A 296 12.28 -9.89 6.12
C VAL A 296 12.81 -10.89 7.14
N ARG A 297 13.45 -11.98 6.70
CA ARG A 297 14.06 -12.99 7.58
C ARG A 297 15.13 -12.41 8.52
N HIS A 298 15.69 -11.24 8.18
CA HIS A 298 16.69 -10.52 8.98
C HIS A 298 16.14 -9.23 9.62
N GLY A 299 14.81 -9.04 9.65
CA GLY A 299 14.18 -7.91 10.32
C GLY A 299 14.10 -6.61 9.51
N PHE A 300 14.39 -6.66 8.21
CA PHE A 300 14.41 -5.50 7.31
C PHE A 300 13.21 -5.48 6.34
N PHE A 301 11.99 -5.75 6.83
CA PHE A 301 10.79 -5.78 5.98
C PHE A 301 10.46 -4.46 5.27
N GLY A 302 10.78 -3.32 5.88
CA GLY A 302 10.67 -1.98 5.30
C GLY A 302 11.57 -1.79 4.07
N LEU A 303 12.66 -2.57 3.92
CA LEU A 303 13.44 -2.59 2.69
C LEU A 303 12.64 -3.17 1.52
N VAL A 304 11.81 -4.19 1.77
CA VAL A 304 10.93 -4.78 0.74
C VAL A 304 9.91 -3.74 0.28
N LEU A 305 9.26 -3.06 1.22
CA LEU A 305 8.24 -2.06 0.89
C LEU A 305 8.85 -0.82 0.21
N MET A 306 10.05 -0.41 0.62
CA MET A 306 10.85 0.61 -0.06
C MET A 306 11.14 0.19 -1.51
N ALA A 307 11.59 -1.04 -1.74
CA ALA A 307 11.83 -1.55 -3.09
C ALA A 307 10.56 -1.55 -3.95
N CYS A 308 9.42 -1.95 -3.39
CA CYS A 308 8.13 -1.90 -4.06
C CYS A 308 7.77 -0.49 -4.53
N ARG A 309 7.88 0.50 -3.63
CA ARG A 309 7.60 1.90 -3.98
C ARG A 309 8.60 2.44 -5.00
N HIS A 310 9.89 2.18 -4.80
CA HIS A 310 10.97 2.73 -5.62
C HIS A 310 10.97 2.17 -7.05
N PHE A 311 10.78 0.86 -7.22
CA PHE A 311 10.75 0.22 -8.54
C PHE A 311 9.35 0.03 -9.12
N ARG A 312 8.30 0.50 -8.43
CA ARG A 312 6.91 0.29 -8.81
C ARG A 312 6.57 -1.21 -8.92
N THR A 313 7.18 -2.04 -8.05
CA THR A 313 6.75 -3.43 -7.86
C THR A 313 5.45 -3.41 -7.03
N PRO A 314 4.41 -4.18 -7.37
CA PRO A 314 3.18 -4.20 -6.59
C PRO A 314 3.44 -4.49 -5.11
N PHE A 315 2.64 -3.88 -4.24
CA PHE A 315 2.73 -4.12 -2.80
C PHE A 315 2.37 -5.59 -2.52
N PRO A 316 3.21 -6.38 -1.82
CA PRO A 316 2.93 -7.79 -1.61
C PRO A 316 1.74 -8.00 -0.68
N PRO A 317 0.67 -8.70 -1.11
CA PRO A 317 -0.49 -8.97 -0.26
C PRO A 317 -0.13 -9.68 1.05
N GLN A 318 0.95 -10.47 1.07
CA GLN A 318 1.47 -11.15 2.26
C GLN A 318 1.67 -10.22 3.46
N PHE A 319 1.96 -8.93 3.24
CA PHE A 319 2.10 -7.95 4.31
C PHE A 319 0.79 -7.62 5.01
N TRP A 320 -0.35 -7.77 4.34
CA TRP A 320 -1.67 -7.48 4.92
C TRP A 320 -2.46 -8.74 5.27
N THR A 321 -2.10 -9.91 4.72
CA THR A 321 -2.84 -11.17 4.92
C THR A 321 -2.97 -11.53 6.40
N ALA A 322 -1.91 -11.38 7.20
CA ALA A 322 -1.97 -11.67 8.64
C ALA A 322 -3.00 -10.80 9.38
N PHE A 323 -3.20 -9.55 8.97
CA PHE A 323 -4.17 -8.65 9.57
C PHE A 323 -5.60 -8.97 9.12
N LEU A 324 -5.79 -9.34 7.85
CA LEU A 324 -7.07 -9.82 7.34
C LEU A 324 -7.58 -11.01 8.16
N LEU A 325 -6.70 -11.98 8.43
CA LEU A 325 -7.06 -13.18 9.19
C LEU A 325 -7.35 -12.90 10.66
N ARG A 326 -6.64 -11.95 11.29
CA ARG A 326 -6.82 -11.57 12.71
C ARG A 326 -8.06 -10.71 12.94
N GLY A 327 -8.44 -9.87 11.99
CA GLY A 327 -9.57 -8.94 12.12
C GLY A 327 -10.91 -9.63 12.41
N GLN A 328 -11.09 -10.89 11.97
CA GLN A 328 -12.29 -11.67 12.27
C GLN A 328 -12.29 -12.33 13.65
N ASP A 329 -11.13 -12.74 14.17
CA ASP A 329 -11.06 -13.42 15.46
C ASP A 329 -11.39 -12.44 16.61
N ALA A 330 -11.03 -11.16 16.47
CA ALA A 330 -11.40 -10.08 17.38
C ALA A 330 -12.88 -9.64 17.23
N GLY A 331 -13.41 -9.66 16.00
CA GLY A 331 -14.83 -9.33 15.74
C GLY A 331 -15.79 -10.40 16.25
N ALA A 332 -15.46 -11.69 16.09
CA ALA A 332 -16.26 -12.81 16.56
C ALA A 332 -16.33 -12.88 18.10
N THR A 333 -15.23 -12.56 18.80
CA THR A 333 -15.21 -12.48 20.27
C THR A 333 -16.00 -11.28 20.80
N ALA A 334 -15.95 -10.13 20.13
CA ALA A 334 -16.74 -8.95 20.51
C ALA A 334 -18.25 -9.14 20.27
N GLU A 335 -18.66 -9.77 19.17
CA GLU A 335 -20.07 -10.10 18.89
C GLU A 335 -20.63 -11.15 19.86
N GLN A 336 -19.80 -12.14 20.27
CA GLN A 336 -20.17 -13.11 21.31
C GLN A 336 -20.36 -12.44 22.68
N ALA A 337 -19.43 -11.56 23.09
CA ALA A 337 -19.54 -10.82 24.35
C ALA A 337 -20.77 -9.90 24.40
N ALA A 338 -21.07 -9.18 23.31
CA ALA A 338 -22.27 -8.33 23.20
C ALA A 338 -23.58 -9.13 23.18
N SER A 339 -23.56 -10.38 22.71
CA SER A 339 -24.71 -11.28 22.74
C SER A 339 -24.98 -11.88 24.12
N GLU A 340 -23.94 -12.10 24.93
CA GLU A 340 -24.05 -12.56 26.32
C GLU A 340 -24.53 -11.45 27.25
N GLU A 341 -24.05 -10.20 27.09
CA GLU A 341 -24.54 -9.06 27.89
C GLU A 341 -26.03 -8.77 27.67
N LYS A 342 -26.54 -8.92 26.43
CA LYS A 342 -27.98 -8.80 26.14
C LYS A 342 -28.82 -9.93 26.76
N ARG A 343 -28.22 -11.11 26.98
CA ARG A 343 -28.87 -12.27 27.59
C ARG A 343 -28.93 -12.16 29.12
N VAL A 344 -27.97 -11.49 29.72
CA VAL A 344 -27.91 -11.24 31.18
C VAL A 344 -28.78 -10.05 31.60
N GLY A 345 -28.96 -9.04 30.74
CA GLY A 345 -29.82 -7.88 31.01
C GLY A 345 -31.33 -8.09 30.83
N SER A 346 -31.77 -9.30 30.47
CA SER A 346 -33.19 -9.65 30.23
C SER A 346 -33.72 -10.76 31.14
N GLY A 347 -32.96 -11.12 32.19
CA GLY A 347 -33.32 -12.11 33.22
C GLY A 347 -33.84 -11.50 34.51
#